data_AF-A0A3P1YSF4-F1
#
_entry.id   AF-A0A3P1YSF4-F1
#
_cell.length_a   1.000
_cell.length_b   1.000
_cell.length_c   1.000
_cell.angle_alpha   90.00
_cell.angle_beta   90.00
_cell.angle_gamma   90.00
#
_symmetry.space_group_name_H-M   'P 1'
#
loop_
_entity.id
_entity.type
_entity.pdbx_description
1 polymer ?
#
loop_
_entity_poly.entity_id
_entity_poly.type
_entity_poly.pdbx_seq_one_letter_code
_entity_poly.pdbx_strand_id
1 'polypeptide(L)' 'MGEGSALPVGVPVPWPSATPPTGWLKCNGAAFSSEKYPNLAKVYPTLKLPDLRGEFIRGWDDGR' A
#
# COMPACT_ATOMS: atom_id res chain seq x y z
N MET A 1 -8.53 5.79 -8.15
CA MET A 1 -7.23 5.76 -8.87
C MET A 1 -7.18 4.44 -9.64
N GLY A 2 -7.21 4.50 -10.96
CA GLY A 2 -7.26 3.35 -11.88
C GLY A 2 -5.98 3.22 -12.71
N GLU A 3 -5.93 2.20 -13.57
CA GLU A 3 -4.83 1.98 -14.52
C GLU A 3 -4.53 3.25 -15.32
N GLY A 4 -3.27 3.70 -15.31
CA GLY A 4 -2.84 4.97 -15.91
C GLY A 4 -2.70 6.17 -14.95
N SER A 5 -2.95 6.00 -13.64
CA SER A 5 -2.58 7.00 -12.64
C SER A 5 -1.06 7.01 -12.41
N ALA A 6 -0.47 8.19 -12.16
CA ALA A 6 0.93 8.32 -11.74
C ALA A 6 1.25 7.54 -10.45
N LEU A 7 0.22 7.18 -9.67
CA LEU A 7 0.33 6.34 -8.47
C LEU A 7 -0.61 5.14 -8.61
N PRO A 8 -0.14 3.99 -9.11
CA PRO A 8 -0.95 2.78 -9.19
C PRO A 8 -1.33 2.28 -7.80
N VAL A 9 -2.50 1.63 -7.70
CA VAL A 9 -3.00 1.06 -6.43
C VAL A 9 -1.97 0.08 -5.89
N GLY A 10 -1.66 0.20 -4.60
CA GLY A 10 -0.74 -0.69 -3.88
C GLY A 10 0.63 -0.09 -3.63
N VAL A 11 1.04 0.95 -4.36
CA VAL A 11 2.31 1.67 -4.09
C VAL A 11 2.21 2.43 -2.76
N PRO A 12 3.12 2.18 -1.80
CA PRO A 12 3.21 2.99 -0.59
C PRO A 12 3.67 4.41 -0.93
N VAL A 13 2.93 5.41 -0.43
CA VAL A 13 3.27 6.83 -0.64
C VAL A 13 3.59 7.45 0.72
N PRO A 14 4.75 8.08 0.90
CA PRO A 14 5.07 8.78 2.14
C PRO A 14 4.12 9.97 2.32
N TRP A 15 3.57 10.09 3.53
CA TRP A 15 2.61 11.15 3.87
C TRP A 15 3.07 11.87 5.14
N PRO A 16 3.06 13.22 5.19
CA PRO A 16 3.66 13.97 6.30
C PRO A 16 2.78 14.05 7.56
N SER A 17 1.54 13.54 7.51
CA SER A 17 0.60 13.59 8.65
C SER A 17 0.26 12.20 9.18
N ALA A 18 -0.09 12.11 10.47
CA ALA A 18 -0.52 10.88 11.11
C ALA A 18 -1.82 10.31 10.53
N THR A 19 -2.67 11.18 9.97
CA THR A 19 -3.96 10.84 9.36
C THR A 19 -3.84 10.87 7.84
N PRO A 20 -4.07 9.75 7.14
CA PRO A 20 -4.05 9.72 5.69
C PRO A 20 -5.30 10.43 5.10
N PRO A 21 -5.23 10.93 3.85
CA PRO A 21 -6.40 11.50 3.18
C PRO A 21 -7.52 10.46 2.97
N THR A 22 -8.75 10.92 2.78
CA THR A 22 -9.88 10.05 2.44
C THR A 22 -9.57 9.17 1.23
N GLY A 23 -9.89 7.88 1.34
CA GLY A 23 -9.65 6.89 0.28
C GLY A 23 -8.27 6.21 0.35
N TRP A 24 -7.39 6.66 1.24
CA TRP A 24 -6.09 6.03 1.49
C TRP A 24 -6.11 5.15 2.73
N LEU A 25 -5.23 4.15 2.74
CA LEU A 25 -5.03 3.25 3.88
C LEU A 25 -3.61 3.43 4.41
N LYS A 26 -3.47 3.39 5.74
CA LYS A 26 -2.17 3.47 6.40
C LYS A 26 -1.46 2.11 6.33
N CYS A 27 -0.21 2.08 5.90
CA CYS A 27 0.62 0.86 5.92
C CYS A 27 1.08 0.53 7.35
N ASN A 28 0.19 -0.06 8.15
CA ASN A 28 0.39 -0.39 9.57
C ASN A 28 0.12 -1.87 9.89
N GLY A 29 0.20 -2.76 8.91
CA GLY A 29 -0.06 -4.19 9.11
C GLY A 29 -1.54 -4.59 9.19
N ALA A 30 -2.47 -3.64 9.08
CA ALA A 30 -3.89 -3.92 9.19
C ALA A 30 -4.41 -4.81 8.05
N ALA A 31 -5.39 -5.65 8.37
CA ALA A 31 -6.16 -6.39 7.39
C ALA A 31 -7.12 -5.45 6.62
N PHE A 32 -7.48 -5.82 5.39
CA PHE A 32 -8.47 -5.11 4.58
C PHE A 32 -9.41 -6.09 3.87
N SER A 33 -10.57 -5.61 3.42
CA SER A 33 -11.55 -6.40 2.69
C SER A 33 -11.27 -6.38 1.19
N SER A 34 -11.19 -7.57 0.57
CA SER A 34 -11.08 -7.73 -0.88
C SER A 34 -12.31 -7.25 -1.63
N GLU A 35 -13.50 -7.38 -1.04
CA GLU A 35 -14.75 -6.87 -1.63
C GLU A 35 -14.72 -5.34 -1.75
N LYS A 36 -14.21 -4.66 -0.71
CA LYS A 36 -14.10 -3.20 -0.69
C LYS A 36 -12.92 -2.69 -1.52
N TYR A 37 -11.82 -3.44 -1.57
CA TYR A 37 -10.58 -3.04 -2.26
C TYR A 37 -10.07 -4.13 -3.22
N PRO A 38 -10.81 -4.46 -4.29
CA PRO A 38 -10.49 -5.59 -5.17
C PRO A 38 -9.15 -5.42 -5.91
N ASN A 39 -8.82 -4.20 -6.31
CA ASN A 39 -7.53 -3.91 -6.97
C ASN A 39 -6.35 -3.99 -5.99
N LEU A 40 -6.57 -3.62 -4.72
CA LEU A 40 -5.54 -3.76 -3.69
C LEU A 40 -5.29 -5.24 -3.34
N ALA A 41 -6.35 -6.05 -3.33
CA ALA A 41 -6.25 -7.50 -3.11
C ALA A 41 -5.43 -8.22 -4.20
N LYS A 42 -5.41 -7.70 -5.43
CA LYS A 42 -4.53 -8.21 -6.49
C LYS A 42 -3.05 -7.95 -6.18
N VAL A 43 -2.71 -6.84 -5.53
CA VAL A 43 -1.33 -6.45 -5.18
C VAL A 43 -0.89 -7.07 -3.85
N TYR A 44 -1.79 -7.16 -2.87
CA TYR A 44 -1.56 -7.78 -1.58
C TYR A 44 -2.53 -8.97 -1.37
N PRO A 45 -2.23 -10.16 -1.92
CA PRO A 45 -3.14 -11.32 -1.87
C PRO A 45 -3.41 -11.85 -0.45
N THR A 46 -2.54 -11.53 0.50
CA THR A 46 -2.70 -11.90 1.93
C THR A 46 -3.77 -11.08 2.65
N LEU A 47 -4.38 -10.10 1.98
CA LEU A 47 -5.39 -9.19 2.53
C LEU A 47 -4.91 -8.42 3.75
N LYS A 48 -3.59 -8.21 3.85
CA LYS A 48 -2.94 -7.38 4.86
C LYS A 48 -2.05 -6.35 4.19
N LEU A 49 -2.09 -5.13 4.72
CA LEU A 49 -1.15 -4.09 4.34
C LEU A 49 0.24 -4.41 4.90
N PRO A 50 1.33 -3.96 4.27
CA PRO A 50 2.63 -3.98 4.91
C PRO A 50 2.59 -3.09 6.17
N ASP A 51 3.40 -3.42 7.15
CA ASP A 51 3.71 -2.51 8.26
C ASP A 51 5.03 -1.83 7.96
N LEU A 52 4.98 -0.53 7.64
CA LEU A 52 6.16 0.25 7.25
C LEU A 52 6.59 1.24 8.34
N ARG A 53 6.04 1.12 9.55
CA ARG A 53 6.37 2.03 10.66
C ARG A 53 7.79 1.73 11.14
N GLY A 54 8.70 2.70 10.96
CA GLY A 54 10.11 2.53 11.31
C GLY A 54 10.93 1.80 10.24
N GLU A 55 10.33 1.46 9.11
CA GLU A 55 10.99 0.79 8.00
C GLU A 55 11.53 1.79 6.96
N PHE A 56 12.58 1.37 6.24
CA PHE A 56 13.07 2.07 5.05
C PHE A 56 12.74 1.26 3.81
N ILE A 57 12.07 1.88 2.84
CA ILE A 57 11.82 1.24 1.55
C ILE A 57 13.15 1.18 0.79
N ARG A 58 13.55 -0.03 0.41
CA ARG A 58 14.71 -0.31 -0.45
C ARG A 58 14.23 -0.93 -1.75
N GLY A 59 14.89 -0.60 -2.85
CA GLY A 59 14.68 -1.29 -4.12
C GLY A 59 14.98 -2.78 -3.98
N TRP A 60 14.19 -3.61 -4.66
CA TRP A 60 14.49 -5.03 -4.77
C TRP A 60 15.84 -5.21 -5.46
N ASP A 61 16.74 -5.96 -4.84
CA ASP A 61 18.12 -6.05 -5.29
C ASP A 61 18.31 -6.99 -6.50
N ASP A 62 17.34 -7.89 -6.68
CA ASP A 62 17.28 -8.89 -7.75
C ASP A 62 18.53 -9.78 -7.85
N GLY A 63 19.05 -10.18 -6.68
CA GLY A 63 20.12 -11.16 -6.56
C GLY A 63 21.55 -10.63 -6.76
N ARG A 64 21.76 -9.32 -6.62
CA ARG A 64 23.10 -8.71 -6.58
C ARG A 64 23.72 -8.68 -5.19
#